data_AF-A0A9E5YQS5-F1
#
_entry.id   AF-A0A9E5YQS5-F1
#
_cell.length_a   1.000
_cell.length_b   1.000
_cell.length_c   1.000
_cell.angle_alpha   90.00
_cell.angle_beta   90.00
_cell.angle_gamma   90.00
#
_symmetry.space_group_name_H-M   'P 1'
#
loop_
_entity.id
_entity.type
_entity.pdbx_description
1 polymer ?
#
loop_
_entity_poly.entity_id
_entity_poly.type
_entity_poly.pdbx_seq_one_letter_code
_entity_poly.pdbx_strand_id
1 'polypeptide(L)'
;MKKIILIIFLLIILQILSAIDFRDCNWGFSMRKVRQTEKAEFFAETEEFLVYRDSVATFEATVIYYFIDDSLVEGIYLIEPEHLLFNDYICDFFTLRELLIRKYDEPLDDTDVSEYMLEEDLDNKIGKAIAKGEKSLQCKWRLEKSFLALTLDSTDFKMEIRILYMDNNFVDEILRIQDEKELKGL
;
A
#
# COMPACT_ATOMS: atom_id res chain seq x y z
N MET A 1 44.80 -18.11 2.56
CA MET A 1 44.29 -17.33 1.41
C MET A 1 42.91 -17.81 0.93
N LYS A 2 42.71 -19.08 0.54
CA LYS A 2 41.39 -19.59 0.09
C LYS A 2 40.23 -19.39 1.10
N LYS A 3 40.49 -19.55 2.41
CA LYS A 3 39.48 -19.35 3.47
C LYS A 3 39.09 -17.87 3.68
N ILE A 4 40.02 -16.93 3.45
CA ILE A 4 39.75 -15.48 3.60
C ILE A 4 38.91 -14.98 2.40
N ILE A 5 39.19 -15.48 1.20
CA ILE A 5 38.39 -15.18 0.00
C ILE A 5 36.96 -15.73 0.13
N LEU A 6 36.77 -16.92 0.73
CA LEU A 6 35.45 -17.50 0.97
C LEU A 6 34.61 -16.69 1.96
N ILE A 7 35.21 -16.14 3.02
CA ILE A 7 34.51 -15.30 4.02
C ILE A 7 34.12 -13.95 3.41
N ILE A 8 34.97 -13.35 2.58
CA ILE A 8 34.65 -12.10 1.86
C ILE A 8 33.52 -12.35 0.86
N PHE A 9 33.54 -13.48 0.14
CA PHE A 9 32.46 -13.84 -0.79
C PHE A 9 31.13 -14.11 -0.06
N LEU A 10 31.17 -14.72 1.13
CA LEU A 10 29.99 -14.97 1.99
C LEU A 10 29.38 -13.65 2.54
N LEU A 11 30.22 -12.66 2.89
CA LEU A 11 29.77 -11.33 3.32
C LEU A 11 29.15 -10.52 2.18
N ILE A 12 29.66 -10.66 0.95
CA ILE A 12 29.09 -10.01 -0.24
C ILE A 12 27.74 -10.65 -0.61
N ILE A 13 27.60 -11.98 -0.48
CA ILE A 13 26.31 -12.67 -0.70
C ILE A 13 25.29 -12.30 0.38
N LEU A 14 25.71 -12.06 1.62
CA LEU A 14 24.80 -11.64 2.71
C LEU A 14 24.19 -10.25 2.47
N GLN A 15 24.91 -9.34 1.80
CA GLN A 15 24.39 -8.00 1.48
C GLN A 15 23.33 -8.00 0.37
N ILE A 16 23.22 -9.10 -0.39
CA ILE A 16 22.31 -9.18 -1.56
C ILE A 16 20.92 -9.66 -1.13
N LEU A 17 20.75 -10.14 0.10
CA LEU A 17 19.42 -10.37 0.66
C LEU A 17 18.87 -9.05 1.25
N SER A 18 18.78 -7.99 0.44
CA SER A 18 17.88 -6.90 0.83
C SER A 18 16.48 -7.50 0.77
N ALA A 19 15.77 -7.49 1.90
CA ALA A 19 14.33 -7.71 1.88
C ALA A 19 13.75 -6.74 0.85
N ILE A 20 12.97 -7.25 -0.09
CA ILE A 20 12.36 -6.42 -1.12
C ILE A 20 11.31 -5.55 -0.44
N ASP A 21 11.38 -4.24 -0.66
CA ASP A 21 10.54 -3.29 0.08
C ASP A 21 9.11 -3.23 -0.48
N PHE A 22 8.96 -3.15 -1.80
CA PHE A 22 7.66 -3.18 -2.47
C PHE A 22 7.73 -3.95 -3.80
N ARG A 23 6.97 -5.05 -3.89
CA ARG A 23 6.96 -5.99 -5.03
C ARG A 23 8.34 -6.56 -5.34
N ASP A 24 8.90 -6.19 -6.50
CA ASP A 24 10.25 -6.54 -6.99
C ASP A 24 11.22 -5.34 -6.86
N CYS A 25 10.81 -4.23 -6.21
CA CYS A 25 11.56 -2.98 -6.09
C CYS A 25 11.97 -2.66 -4.64
N ASN A 26 13.08 -1.95 -4.48
CA ASN A 26 13.53 -1.40 -3.20
C ASN A 26 13.37 0.12 -3.18
N TRP A 27 13.23 0.68 -1.99
CA TRP A 27 13.29 2.13 -1.80
C TRP A 27 14.60 2.71 -2.33
N GLY A 28 14.55 3.93 -2.86
CA GLY A 28 15.71 4.55 -3.51
C GLY A 28 15.91 4.18 -4.98
N PHE A 29 15.12 3.26 -5.54
CA PHE A 29 15.20 2.96 -6.97
C PHE A 29 14.75 4.16 -7.79
N SER A 30 15.49 4.47 -8.86
CA SER A 30 15.04 5.47 -9.83
C SER A 30 13.86 5.01 -10.64
N MET A 31 13.11 5.96 -11.21
CA MET A 31 11.96 5.68 -12.06
C MET A 31 12.34 4.75 -13.22
N ARG A 32 13.48 5.02 -13.86
CA ARG A 32 14.03 4.15 -14.90
C ARG A 32 14.30 2.73 -14.41
N LYS A 33 14.82 2.58 -13.18
CA LYS A 33 15.15 1.28 -12.61
C LYS A 33 13.89 0.49 -12.25
N VAL A 34 12.88 1.14 -11.69
CA VAL A 34 11.56 0.53 -11.44
C VAL A 34 10.95 0.07 -12.77
N ARG A 35 10.97 0.91 -13.81
CA ARG A 35 10.43 0.55 -15.13
C ARG A 35 11.10 -0.67 -15.79
N GLN A 36 12.38 -0.89 -15.52
CA GLN A 36 13.10 -2.08 -16.00
C GLN A 36 12.83 -3.35 -15.17
N THR A 37 12.34 -3.18 -13.95
CA THR A 37 12.16 -4.25 -12.97
C THR A 37 10.72 -4.74 -12.93
N GLU A 38 9.76 -3.81 -13.01
CA GLU A 38 8.32 -4.10 -13.04
C GLU A 38 7.93 -4.84 -14.32
N LYS A 39 7.10 -5.86 -14.16
CA LYS A 39 6.62 -6.76 -15.23
C LYS A 39 5.11 -6.64 -15.47
N ALA A 40 4.40 -5.95 -14.60
CA ALA A 40 2.98 -5.67 -14.74
C ALA A 40 2.67 -4.87 -16.02
N GLU A 41 1.40 -4.80 -16.39
CA GLU A 41 0.95 -4.03 -17.55
C GLU A 41 1.15 -2.54 -17.29
N PHE A 42 2.05 -1.90 -18.05
CA PHE A 42 2.23 -0.45 -17.97
C PHE A 42 0.96 0.28 -18.39
N PHE A 43 0.50 1.21 -17.56
CA PHE A 43 -0.70 2.01 -17.82
C PHE A 43 -0.37 3.47 -18.12
N ALA A 44 0.35 4.15 -17.24
CA ALA A 44 0.64 5.58 -17.36
C ALA A 44 1.89 5.98 -16.59
N GLU A 45 2.40 7.19 -16.85
CA GLU A 45 3.45 7.83 -16.06
C GLU A 45 3.29 9.35 -16.04
N THR A 46 3.85 9.97 -15.00
CA THR A 46 4.07 11.42 -14.89
C THR A 46 5.51 11.66 -14.43
N GLU A 47 5.88 12.90 -14.11
CA GLU A 47 7.20 13.21 -13.54
C GLU A 47 7.44 12.52 -12.18
N GLU A 48 6.37 12.27 -11.42
CA GLU A 48 6.44 11.75 -10.06
C GLU A 48 5.90 10.32 -9.92
N PHE A 49 5.23 9.79 -10.94
CA PHE A 49 4.50 8.52 -10.82
C PHE A 49 4.76 7.55 -11.97
N LEU A 50 4.85 6.26 -11.65
CA LEU A 50 4.63 5.17 -12.60
C LEU A 50 3.39 4.39 -12.20
N VAL A 51 2.54 4.09 -13.18
CA VAL A 51 1.25 3.43 -12.96
C VAL A 51 1.15 2.18 -13.83
N TYR A 52 0.74 1.08 -13.22
CA TYR A 52 0.56 -0.22 -13.84
C TYR A 52 -0.81 -0.81 -13.47
N ARG A 53 -1.22 -1.84 -14.21
CA ARG A 53 -2.33 -2.71 -13.83
C ARG A 53 -1.82 -4.09 -13.51
N ASP A 54 -2.28 -4.62 -12.39
CA ASP A 54 -2.01 -6.00 -11.98
C ASP A 54 -3.07 -6.41 -10.93
N SER A 55 -2.74 -7.43 -10.14
CA SER A 55 -3.54 -7.88 -9.02
C SER A 55 -2.72 -7.95 -7.73
N VAL A 56 -3.41 -7.87 -6.60
CA VAL A 56 -2.90 -8.21 -5.28
C VAL A 56 -3.83 -9.23 -4.64
N ALA A 57 -3.29 -10.41 -4.32
CA ALA A 57 -4.09 -11.59 -4.00
C ALA A 57 -5.10 -11.92 -5.13
N THR A 58 -6.39 -11.73 -4.88
CA THR A 58 -7.46 -11.96 -5.87
C THR A 58 -8.12 -10.66 -6.35
N PHE A 59 -7.59 -9.50 -5.94
CA PHE A 59 -8.14 -8.20 -6.27
C PHE A 59 -7.39 -7.59 -7.45
N GLU A 60 -8.11 -7.18 -8.49
CA GLU A 60 -7.59 -6.30 -9.53
C GLU A 60 -7.18 -4.96 -8.90
N ALA A 61 -6.02 -4.45 -9.27
CA ALA A 61 -5.43 -3.27 -8.66
C ALA A 61 -4.69 -2.40 -9.67
N THR A 62 -4.82 -1.09 -9.49
CA THR A 62 -3.89 -0.12 -10.04
C THR A 62 -2.67 -0.07 -9.13
N VAL A 63 -1.50 -0.39 -9.67
CA VAL A 63 -0.22 -0.36 -8.95
C VAL A 63 0.47 0.96 -9.24
N ILE A 64 0.68 1.77 -8.21
CA ILE A 64 1.25 3.12 -8.33
C ILE A 64 2.58 3.14 -7.58
N TYR A 65 3.61 3.65 -8.25
CA TYR A 65 4.90 3.95 -7.67
C TYR A 65 5.06 5.47 -7.62
N TYR A 66 5.37 6.03 -6.45
CA TYR A 66 5.58 7.46 -6.24
C TYR A 66 7.06 7.76 -5.94
N PHE A 67 7.56 8.81 -6.59
CA PHE A 67 8.96 9.20 -6.57
C PHE A 67 9.12 10.64 -6.04
N ILE A 68 10.13 10.83 -5.19
CA ILE A 68 10.64 12.14 -4.79
C ILE A 68 12.09 12.21 -5.27
N ASP A 69 12.46 13.26 -6.03
CA ASP A 69 13.82 13.44 -6.56
C ASP A 69 14.40 12.22 -7.30
N ASP A 70 13.59 11.56 -8.14
CA ASP A 70 13.93 10.30 -8.84
C ASP A 70 14.32 9.14 -7.90
N SER A 71 13.75 9.13 -6.69
CA SER A 71 13.89 8.07 -5.70
C SER A 71 12.53 7.49 -5.36
N LEU A 72 12.36 6.17 -5.51
CA LEU A 72 11.13 5.48 -5.10
C LEU A 72 10.97 5.57 -3.59
N VAL A 73 9.86 6.15 -3.14
CA VAL A 73 9.56 6.34 -1.72
C VAL A 73 8.24 5.71 -1.29
N GLU A 74 7.35 5.42 -2.23
CA GLU A 74 6.03 4.87 -1.92
C GLU A 74 5.51 3.96 -3.05
N GLY A 75 4.84 2.89 -2.65
CA GLY A 75 4.15 1.94 -3.52
C GLY A 75 2.73 1.72 -3.03
N ILE A 76 1.76 1.77 -3.95
CA ILE A 76 0.34 1.70 -3.63
C ILE A 76 -0.32 0.63 -4.49
N TYR A 77 -1.12 -0.22 -3.86
CA TYR A 77 -2.20 -0.94 -4.54
C TYR A 77 -3.50 -0.17 -4.32
N LEU A 78 -4.05 0.39 -5.39
CA LEU A 78 -5.37 1.02 -5.41
C LEU A 78 -6.39 0.02 -5.98
N ILE A 79 -7.38 -0.34 -5.17
CA ILE A 79 -8.41 -1.33 -5.49
C ILE A 79 -9.75 -0.60 -5.46
N GLU A 80 -10.45 -0.59 -6.59
CA GLU A 80 -11.73 0.10 -6.79
C GLU A 80 -12.78 -0.95 -7.21
N PRO A 81 -13.22 -1.84 -6.29
CA PRO A 81 -14.18 -2.87 -6.64
C PRO A 81 -15.56 -2.23 -6.86
N GLU A 82 -16.39 -2.83 -7.72
CA GLU A 82 -17.77 -2.40 -7.90
C GLU A 82 -18.71 -3.31 -7.12
N HIS A 83 -19.19 -2.84 -5.96
CA HIS A 83 -20.21 -3.56 -5.18
C HIS A 83 -21.54 -2.82 -5.12
N LEU A 84 -22.63 -3.60 -5.07
CA LEU A 84 -23.99 -3.10 -4.87
C LEU A 84 -24.27 -2.75 -3.40
N LEU A 85 -23.70 -3.52 -2.46
CA LEU A 85 -23.87 -3.30 -1.02
C LEU A 85 -22.60 -2.62 -0.47
N PHE A 86 -22.78 -1.59 0.34
CA PHE A 86 -21.64 -0.85 0.88
C PHE A 86 -20.82 -1.66 1.90
N ASN A 87 -21.43 -2.63 2.58
CA ASN A 87 -20.70 -3.49 3.51
C ASN A 87 -19.80 -4.52 2.79
N ASP A 88 -20.02 -4.81 1.50
CA ASP A 88 -19.16 -5.71 0.74
C ASP A 88 -17.73 -5.15 0.59
N TYR A 89 -17.59 -3.82 0.45
CA TYR A 89 -16.28 -3.15 0.49
C TYR A 89 -15.55 -3.38 1.82
N ILE A 90 -16.30 -3.46 2.93
CA ILE A 90 -15.73 -3.71 4.25
C ILE A 90 -15.30 -5.18 4.37
N CYS A 91 -16.05 -6.11 3.80
CA CYS A 91 -15.65 -7.52 3.73
C CYS A 91 -14.34 -7.69 2.95
N ASP A 92 -14.15 -6.95 1.85
CA ASP A 92 -12.90 -6.94 1.08
C ASP A 92 -11.74 -6.38 1.91
N PHE A 93 -11.96 -5.27 2.63
CA PHE A 93 -10.98 -4.71 3.57
C PHE A 93 -10.55 -5.74 4.61
N PHE A 94 -11.49 -6.44 5.26
CA PHE A 94 -11.15 -7.48 6.25
C PHE A 94 -10.43 -8.67 5.62
N THR A 95 -10.79 -9.05 4.40
CA THR A 95 -10.08 -10.10 3.66
C THR A 95 -8.60 -9.72 3.43
N LEU A 96 -8.34 -8.49 3.00
CA LEU A 96 -6.98 -7.98 2.81
C LEU A 96 -6.24 -7.83 4.13
N ARG A 97 -6.90 -7.35 5.19
CA ARG A 97 -6.34 -7.26 6.55
C ARG A 97 -5.84 -8.62 7.02
N GLU A 98 -6.63 -9.67 6.90
CA GLU A 98 -6.24 -11.03 7.29
C GLU A 98 -5.03 -11.56 6.50
N LEU A 99 -4.95 -11.24 5.21
CA LEU A 99 -3.80 -11.59 4.39
C LEU A 99 -2.53 -10.83 4.83
N LEU A 100 -2.65 -9.56 5.18
CA LEU A 100 -1.54 -8.74 5.68
C LEU A 100 -1.09 -9.21 7.07
N ILE A 101 -2.00 -9.57 7.96
CA ILE A 101 -1.67 -10.15 9.28
C ILE A 101 -0.89 -11.44 9.13
N ARG A 102 -1.31 -12.34 8.24
CA ARG A 102 -0.55 -13.57 7.96
C ARG A 102 0.86 -13.30 7.42
N LYS A 103 1.07 -12.15 6.78
CA LYS A 103 2.36 -11.79 6.16
C LYS A 103 3.28 -11.01 7.11
N TYR A 104 2.73 -10.15 7.95
CA TYR A 104 3.48 -9.16 8.74
C TYR A 104 3.13 -9.14 10.23
N ASP A 105 2.38 -10.13 10.71
CA ASP A 105 1.81 -10.20 12.05
C ASP A 105 0.77 -9.07 12.32
N GLU A 106 0.32 -8.94 13.56
CA GLU A 106 -0.72 -7.98 13.96
C GLU A 106 -0.31 -6.51 13.70
N PRO A 107 -1.24 -5.65 13.29
CA PRO A 107 -0.98 -4.23 13.11
C PRO A 107 -0.68 -3.53 14.45
N LEU A 108 0.00 -2.39 14.37
CA LEU A 108 0.21 -1.48 15.50
C LEU A 108 -1.04 -0.67 15.85
N ASP A 109 -1.86 -0.39 14.85
CA ASP A 109 -3.09 0.38 14.92
C ASP A 109 -4.11 -0.28 14.00
N ASP A 110 -5.34 -0.43 14.47
CA ASP A 110 -6.36 -1.22 13.79
C ASP A 110 -7.70 -0.46 13.76
N THR A 111 -8.61 -0.93 12.92
CA THR A 111 -9.92 -0.33 12.78
C THR A 111 -10.80 -0.56 14.02
N ASP A 112 -11.68 0.40 14.31
CA ASP A 112 -12.67 0.32 15.38
C ASP A 112 -13.92 -0.49 14.99
N VAL A 113 -14.03 -0.90 13.71
CA VAL A 113 -15.11 -1.78 13.22
C VAL A 113 -14.71 -3.23 13.46
N SER A 114 -15.64 -4.04 13.97
CA SER A 114 -15.46 -5.49 14.12
C SER A 114 -16.39 -6.26 13.20
N GLU A 115 -16.06 -7.51 12.90
CA GLU A 115 -16.92 -8.41 12.12
C GLU A 115 -18.32 -8.55 12.74
N TYR A 116 -18.41 -8.61 14.06
CA TYR A 116 -19.69 -8.63 14.79
C TYR A 116 -20.55 -7.40 14.49
N MET A 117 -19.96 -6.20 14.44
CA MET A 117 -20.70 -4.99 14.09
C MET A 117 -21.25 -5.03 12.66
N LEU A 118 -20.56 -5.71 11.73
CA LEU A 118 -21.04 -5.89 10.37
C LEU A 118 -22.18 -6.90 10.29
N GLU A 119 -22.10 -8.00 11.04
CA GLU A 119 -23.17 -9.01 11.11
C GLU A 119 -24.48 -8.39 11.62
N GLU A 120 -24.40 -7.43 12.55
CA GLU A 120 -25.56 -6.69 13.05
C GLU A 120 -26.03 -5.55 12.13
N ASP A 121 -25.20 -5.10 11.19
CA ASP A 121 -25.49 -3.96 10.29
C ASP A 121 -26.27 -4.37 9.02
N LEU A 122 -27.47 -4.93 9.23
CA LEU A 122 -28.35 -5.39 8.15
C LEU A 122 -28.73 -4.29 7.14
N ASP A 123 -28.70 -3.02 7.57
CA ASP A 123 -29.07 -1.86 6.75
C ASP A 123 -27.89 -1.22 6.01
N ASN A 124 -26.67 -1.77 6.11
CA ASN A 124 -25.44 -1.22 5.53
C ASN A 124 -25.11 0.20 6.00
N LYS A 125 -25.44 0.56 7.25
CA LYS A 125 -25.21 1.90 7.81
C LYS A 125 -23.72 2.23 7.90
N ILE A 126 -22.88 1.26 8.24
CA ILE A 126 -21.44 1.46 8.38
C ILE A 126 -20.83 1.76 7.02
N GLY A 127 -21.08 0.91 6.02
CA GLY A 127 -20.61 1.14 4.66
C GLY A 127 -21.14 2.45 4.07
N LYS A 128 -22.41 2.81 4.32
CA LYS A 128 -22.98 4.09 3.89
C LYS A 128 -22.28 5.31 4.53
N ALA A 129 -21.86 5.21 5.78
CA ALA A 129 -21.13 6.29 6.45
C ALA A 129 -19.75 6.48 5.79
N ILE A 130 -19.05 5.39 5.47
CA ILE A 130 -17.78 5.45 4.75
C ILE A 130 -17.96 6.04 3.35
N ALA A 131 -18.98 5.60 2.61
CA ALA A 131 -19.28 6.11 1.26
C ALA A 131 -19.63 7.60 1.20
N LYS A 132 -19.98 8.20 2.34
CA LYS A 132 -20.22 9.64 2.47
C LYS A 132 -18.99 10.41 2.96
N GLY A 133 -17.88 9.72 3.22
CA GLY A 133 -16.68 10.29 3.84
C GLY A 133 -16.84 10.62 5.33
N GLU A 134 -17.90 10.12 5.99
CA GLU A 134 -18.12 10.35 7.44
C GLU A 134 -17.21 9.47 8.30
N LYS A 135 -16.69 8.38 7.73
CA LYS A 135 -15.82 7.41 8.39
C LYS A 135 -14.81 6.82 7.39
N SER A 136 -13.69 6.32 7.89
CA SER A 136 -12.77 5.45 7.16
C SER A 136 -12.34 4.29 8.05
N LEU A 137 -11.87 3.20 7.44
CA LEU A 137 -11.22 2.10 8.15
C LEU A 137 -9.74 2.12 7.85
N GLN A 138 -8.93 1.78 8.85
CA GLN A 138 -7.49 1.79 8.70
C GLN A 138 -6.82 0.76 9.59
N CYS A 139 -5.80 0.09 9.05
CA CYS A 139 -4.83 -0.71 9.79
C CYS A 139 -3.42 -0.21 9.44
N LYS A 140 -2.49 -0.17 10.41
CA LYS A 140 -1.11 0.28 10.19
C LYS A 140 -0.09 -0.70 10.75
N TRP A 141 1.00 -0.90 10.04
CA TRP A 141 2.17 -1.66 10.48
C TRP A 141 3.42 -0.80 10.38
N ARG A 142 4.36 -1.00 11.32
CA ARG A 142 5.73 -0.52 11.20
C ARG A 142 6.63 -1.71 10.95
N LEU A 143 7.12 -1.79 9.72
CA LEU A 143 8.13 -2.76 9.32
C LEU A 143 9.52 -2.14 9.50
N GLU A 144 10.57 -2.94 9.33
CA GLU A 144 11.96 -2.48 9.53
C GLU A 144 12.30 -1.26 8.66
N LYS A 145 11.95 -1.31 7.37
CA LYS A 145 12.25 -0.24 6.39
C LYS A 145 11.01 0.48 5.88
N SER A 146 9.83 -0.06 6.14
CA SER A 146 8.60 0.46 5.54
C SER A 146 7.53 0.72 6.59
N PHE A 147 6.74 1.75 6.35
CA PHE A 147 5.44 1.91 6.96
C PHE A 147 4.39 1.35 6.01
N LEU A 148 3.46 0.57 6.53
CA LEU A 148 2.37 -0.01 5.75
C LEU A 148 1.04 0.46 6.32
N ALA A 149 0.13 0.89 5.45
CA ALA A 149 -1.26 1.16 5.79
C ALA A 149 -2.20 0.42 4.85
N LEU A 150 -3.26 -0.17 5.40
CA LEU A 150 -4.44 -0.60 4.68
C LEU A 150 -5.55 0.39 5.01
N THR A 151 -6.17 1.02 4.02
CA THR A 151 -7.28 1.96 4.22
C THR A 151 -8.48 1.60 3.37
N LEU A 152 -9.68 1.81 3.91
CA LEU A 152 -10.93 1.90 3.15
C LEU A 152 -11.57 3.25 3.43
N ASP A 153 -11.73 4.06 2.40
CA ASP A 153 -12.42 5.34 2.47
C ASP A 153 -13.14 5.66 1.16
N SER A 154 -13.62 6.90 1.03
CA SER A 154 -14.29 7.39 -0.17
C SER A 154 -13.59 8.65 -0.67
N THR A 155 -13.10 8.61 -1.90
CA THR A 155 -12.56 9.76 -2.64
C THR A 155 -13.49 10.07 -3.81
N ASP A 156 -13.89 11.34 -3.98
CA ASP A 156 -14.82 11.76 -5.05
C ASP A 156 -16.11 10.92 -5.16
N PHE A 157 -16.68 10.53 -4.02
CA PHE A 157 -17.87 9.66 -3.90
C PHE A 157 -17.69 8.22 -4.43
N LYS A 158 -16.44 7.77 -4.58
CA LYS A 158 -16.09 6.38 -4.89
C LYS A 158 -15.39 5.74 -3.71
N MET A 159 -15.83 4.54 -3.36
CA MET A 159 -15.20 3.73 -2.33
C MET A 159 -13.91 3.11 -2.88
N GLU A 160 -12.82 3.25 -2.14
CA GLU A 160 -11.50 2.77 -2.55
C GLU A 160 -10.82 2.04 -1.40
N ILE A 161 -10.16 0.93 -1.70
CA ILE A 161 -9.23 0.28 -0.77
C ILE A 161 -7.80 0.57 -1.24
N ARG A 162 -6.96 1.06 -0.33
CA ARG A 162 -5.54 1.31 -0.61
C ARG A 162 -4.66 0.48 0.31
N ILE A 163 -3.69 -0.23 -0.27
CA ILE A 163 -2.57 -0.84 0.47
C ILE A 163 -1.33 -0.03 0.12
N LEU A 164 -0.85 0.73 1.08
CA LEU A 164 0.17 1.74 0.90
C LEU A 164 1.43 1.34 1.67
N TYR A 165 2.55 1.28 0.97
CA TYR A 165 3.88 1.01 1.51
C TYR A 165 4.74 2.26 1.32
N MET A 166 5.30 2.80 2.39
CA MET A 166 6.18 3.97 2.36
C MET A 166 7.56 3.64 2.92
N ASP A 167 8.61 4.23 2.38
CA ASP A 167 9.92 4.28 3.01
C ASP A 167 9.81 5.01 4.37
N ASN A 168 10.25 4.36 5.44
CA ASN A 168 10.25 4.94 6.79
C ASN A 168 10.98 6.29 6.87
N ASN A 169 11.94 6.57 5.97
CA ASN A 169 12.67 7.83 5.91
C ASN A 169 11.85 8.99 5.32
N PHE A 170 10.77 8.69 4.60
CA PHE A 170 9.97 9.67 3.87
C PHE A 170 8.54 9.81 4.39
N VAL A 171 8.10 9.03 5.38
CA VAL A 171 6.72 9.07 5.91
C VAL A 171 6.25 10.49 6.24
N ASP A 172 7.02 11.24 7.04
CA ASP A 172 6.64 12.60 7.45
C ASP A 172 6.59 13.57 6.27
N GLU A 173 7.47 13.39 5.28
CA GLU A 173 7.50 14.21 4.08
C GLU A 173 6.32 13.90 3.15
N ILE A 174 6.01 12.62 2.94
CA ILE A 174 4.89 12.16 2.11
C ILE A 174 3.57 12.67 2.69
N LEU A 175 3.35 12.51 4.00
CA LEU A 175 2.13 12.99 4.67
C LEU A 175 1.98 14.51 4.53
N ARG A 176 3.07 15.27 4.70
CA ARG A 176 3.06 16.73 4.49
C ARG A 176 2.70 17.11 3.05
N ILE A 177 3.24 16.40 2.06
CA ILE A 177 2.93 16.66 0.64
C ILE A 177 1.46 16.36 0.34
N GLN A 178 0.91 15.28 0.91
CA GLN A 178 -0.50 14.91 0.76
C GLN A 178 -1.42 15.98 1.38
N ASP A 179 -1.16 16.40 2.61
CA ASP A 179 -1.91 17.47 3.28
C ASP A 179 -1.89 18.78 2.46
N GLU A 180 -0.72 19.17 1.94
CA GLU A 180 -0.58 20.36 1.10
C GLU A 180 -1.35 20.26 -0.24
N LYS A 181 -1.42 19.06 -0.83
CA LYS A 181 -2.17 18.81 -2.08
C LYS A 181 -3.67 18.87 -1.84
N GLU A 182 -4.17 18.27 -0.75
CA GLU A 182 -5.58 18.36 -0.35
C GLU A 182 -6.00 19.81 -0.08
N LEU A 183 -5.19 20.58 0.65
CA LEU A 183 -5.46 21.99 0.94
C LEU A 183 -5.50 22.88 -0.32
N LYS A 184 -4.72 22.56 -1.35
CA LYS A 184 -4.72 23.29 -2.63
C LYS A 184 -5.89 22.91 -3.53
N GLY A 185 -6.55 21.79 -3.27
CA GLY A 185 -7.74 21.33 -3.99
C GLY A 185 -9.05 21.95 -3.51
N LEU A 186 -9.04 22.68 -2.39
CA LEU A 186 -10.16 23.46 -1.83
C LEU A 186 -10.21 24.90 -2.36
#